data_AF-A0A4Y5YNZ9-F1
#
_entry.id   AF-A0A4Y5YNZ9-F1
#
_cell.length_a   1.000
_cell.length_b   1.000
_cell.length_c   1.000
_cell.angle_alpha   90.00
_cell.angle_beta   90.00
_cell.angle_gamma   90.00
#
_symmetry.space_group_name_H-M   'P 1'
#
loop_
_entity.id
_entity.type
_entity.pdbx_description
1 polymer ?
#
loop_
_entity_poly.entity_id
_entity_poly.type
_entity_poly.pdbx_seq_one_letter_code
_entity_poly.pdbx_strand_id
1 'polypeptide(L)'
;MIIAVGIALSLFILALVFWMLLTRRLREKYAVMWIVIALSVLLLGIFPQLLLWATALLGVQVPANLLFALAITLLLGVSLHLSWELSQAEDEIRRVAEEAALSRAEIDRLDSRIAALEAQHRGNGADSAPPA
;
A
#
# COMPACT_ATOMS: atom_id res chain seq x y z
N MET A 1 3.60 19.13 -36.51
CA MET A 1 4.35 18.06 -35.79
C MET A 1 4.04 18.07 -34.30
N ILE A 2 4.09 19.21 -33.61
CA ILE A 2 3.78 19.34 -32.17
C ILE A 2 2.36 18.84 -31.82
N ILE A 3 1.35 19.15 -32.66
CA ILE A 3 -0.05 18.72 -32.43
C ILE A 3 -0.19 17.19 -32.49
N ALA A 4 0.44 16.53 -33.46
CA ALA A 4 0.40 15.07 -33.59
C ALA A 4 1.11 14.37 -32.42
N VAL A 5 2.23 14.93 -31.94
CA VAL A 5 2.92 14.45 -30.74
C VAL A 5 2.06 14.64 -29.49
N GLY A 6 1.38 15.79 -29.36
CA GLY A 6 0.46 16.05 -28.24
C GLY A 6 -0.74 15.09 -28.20
N ILE A 7 -1.31 14.77 -29.37
CA ILE A 7 -2.41 13.80 -29.50
C ILE A 7 -1.92 12.39 -29.18
N ALA A 8 -0.76 11.98 -29.71
CA ALA A 8 -0.18 10.66 -29.44
C ALA A 8 0.17 10.48 -27.95
N LEU A 9 0.75 11.49 -27.32
CA LEU A 9 1.07 11.47 -25.89
C LEU A 9 -0.19 11.42 -25.03
N SER A 10 -1.23 12.19 -25.39
CA SER A 10 -2.51 12.16 -24.67
C SER A 10 -3.20 10.80 -24.79
N LEU A 11 -3.20 10.19 -25.99
CA LEU A 11 -3.73 8.84 -26.20
C LEU A 11 -2.93 7.79 -25.45
N PHE A 12 -1.60 7.90 -25.41
CA PHE A 12 -0.74 7.00 -24.66
C PHE A 12 -1.00 7.09 -23.15
N ILE A 13 -1.07 8.30 -22.59
CA ILE A 13 -1.41 8.51 -21.18
C ILE A 13 -2.81 7.99 -20.87
N LEU A 14 -3.80 8.26 -21.73
CA LEU A 14 -5.16 7.76 -21.56
C LEU A 14 -5.22 6.23 -21.59
N ALA A 15 -4.49 5.60 -22.53
CA ALA A 15 -4.37 4.15 -22.61
C ALA A 15 -3.67 3.57 -21.38
N LEU A 16 -2.63 4.24 -20.86
CA LEU A 16 -1.92 3.82 -19.65
C LEU A 16 -2.82 3.90 -18.41
N VAL A 17 -3.59 4.98 -18.27
CA VAL A 17 -4.60 5.15 -17.21
C VAL A 17 -5.67 4.06 -17.31
N PHE A 18 -6.23 3.82 -18.51
CA PHE A 18 -7.21 2.76 -18.74
C PHE A 18 -6.65 1.36 -18.46
N TRP A 19 -5.41 1.10 -18.87
CA TRP A 19 -4.73 -0.16 -18.61
C TRP A 19 -4.50 -0.39 -17.12
N MET A 20 -4.03 0.63 -16.39
CA MET A 20 -3.89 0.57 -14.92
C MET A 20 -5.23 0.32 -14.23
N LEU A 21 -6.31 0.95 -14.70
CA LEU A 21 -7.68 0.72 -14.23
C LEU A 21 -8.17 -0.71 -14.51
N LEU A 22 -7.80 -1.29 -15.66
CA LEU A 22 -8.28 -2.59 -16.10
C LEU A 22 -7.47 -3.78 -15.56
N THR A 23 -6.24 -3.54 -15.07
CA THR A 23 -5.33 -4.64 -14.70
C THR A 23 -5.71 -5.39 -13.40
N ARG A 24 -6.87 -5.09 -12.75
CA ARG A 24 -7.60 -5.97 -11.79
C ARG A 24 -6.76 -6.83 -10.83
N ARG A 25 -5.63 -6.32 -10.31
CA ARG A 25 -4.72 -7.07 -9.41
C ARG A 25 -4.62 -6.53 -7.99
N LEU A 26 -5.41 -5.53 -7.61
CA LEU A 26 -5.45 -4.99 -6.25
C LEU A 26 -6.80 -5.26 -5.59
N ARG A 27 -6.73 -5.68 -4.31
CA ARG A 27 -7.81 -5.98 -3.34
C ARG A 27 -9.06 -5.12 -3.59
N GLU A 28 -10.25 -5.73 -3.51
CA GLU A 28 -11.58 -5.13 -3.78
C GLU A 28 -11.74 -3.65 -3.35
N LYS A 29 -11.16 -3.24 -2.22
CA LYS A 29 -11.25 -1.87 -1.71
C LYS A 29 -10.61 -0.81 -2.64
N TYR A 30 -9.54 -1.15 -3.36
CA TYR A 30 -8.82 -0.20 -4.23
C TYR A 30 -9.57 0.07 -5.52
N ALA A 31 -10.25 -0.96 -6.05
CA ALA A 31 -11.04 -0.83 -7.26
C ALA A 31 -12.15 0.22 -7.07
N VAL A 32 -12.78 0.28 -5.89
CA VAL A 32 -13.84 1.26 -5.59
C VAL A 32 -13.31 2.69 -5.68
N MET A 33 -12.17 3.01 -5.06
CA MET A 33 -11.57 4.34 -5.12
C MET A 33 -11.24 4.74 -6.56
N TRP A 34 -10.62 3.85 -7.33
CA TRP A 34 -10.29 4.10 -8.74
C TRP A 34 -11.51 4.23 -9.64
N ILE A 35 -12.59 3.48 -9.38
CA ILE A 35 -13.87 3.63 -10.07
C ILE A 35 -14.47 5.01 -9.79
N VAL A 36 -14.45 5.48 -8.54
CA VAL A 36 -14.95 6.83 -8.20
C VAL A 36 -14.13 7.91 -8.90
N ILE A 37 -12.79 7.77 -8.94
CA ILE A 37 -11.92 8.71 -9.65
C ILE A 37 -12.22 8.70 -11.15
N ALA A 38 -12.28 7.51 -11.78
CA ALA A 38 -12.59 7.37 -13.19
C ALA A 38 -13.98 7.93 -13.54
N LEU A 39 -14.99 7.67 -12.71
CA LEU A 39 -16.33 8.21 -12.87
C LEU A 39 -16.33 9.74 -12.73
N SER A 40 -15.59 10.29 -11.76
CA SER A 40 -15.47 11.74 -11.57
C SER A 40 -14.84 12.41 -12.79
N VAL A 41 -13.74 11.83 -13.32
CA VAL A 41 -13.08 12.33 -14.53
C VAL A 41 -14.00 12.22 -15.74
N LEU A 42 -14.72 11.11 -15.88
CA LEU A 42 -15.70 10.90 -16.96
C LEU A 42 -16.84 11.92 -16.89
N LEU A 43 -17.39 12.18 -15.69
CA LEU A 43 -18.46 13.16 -15.49
C LEU A 43 -18.00 14.56 -15.87
N LEU A 44 -16.79 14.95 -15.46
CA LEU A 44 -16.18 16.23 -15.83
C LEU A 44 -15.90 16.34 -17.35
N GLY A 45 -15.52 15.23 -17.99
CA GLY A 45 -15.28 15.17 -19.43
C GLY A 45 -16.56 15.30 -20.26
N ILE A 46 -17.67 14.69 -19.81
CA ILE A 46 -18.97 14.76 -20.50
C ILE A 46 -19.65 16.12 -20.26
N PHE A 47 -19.48 16.71 -19.07
CA PHE A 47 -20.15 17.95 -18.67
C PHE A 47 -19.13 19.07 -18.36
N PRO A 48 -18.49 19.68 -19.38
CA PRO A 48 -17.56 20.79 -19.17
C PRO A 48 -18.23 22.03 -18.55
N GLN A 49 -19.57 22.09 -18.62
CA GLN A 49 -20.38 23.13 -18.01
C GLN A 49 -20.30 23.14 -16.47
N LEU A 50 -20.03 21.99 -15.83
CA LEU A 50 -19.77 21.92 -14.38
C LEU A 50 -18.48 22.68 -14.03
N LEU A 51 -17.46 22.54 -14.87
CA LEU A 51 -16.19 23.24 -14.73
C LEU A 51 -16.37 24.74 -14.88
N LEU A 52 -17.16 25.18 -15.87
CA LEU A 52 -17.48 26.59 -16.10
C LEU A 52 -18.25 27.20 -14.91
N TRP A 53 -19.20 26.47 -14.35
CA TRP A 53 -19.94 26.92 -13.16
C TRP A 53 -19.03 27.02 -11.94
N ALA A 54 -18.16 26.04 -11.73
CA ALA A 54 -17.19 26.05 -10.64
C ALA A 54 -16.14 27.17 -10.80
N THR A 55 -15.67 27.45 -12.02
CA THR A 55 -14.79 28.60 -12.27
C THR A 55 -15.45 29.94 -11.96
N ALA A 56 -16.75 30.07 -12.24
CA ALA A 56 -17.51 31.28 -11.92
C ALA A 56 -17.72 31.45 -10.41
N LEU A 57 -17.95 30.36 -9.67
CA LEU A 57 -18.04 30.40 -8.21
C LEU A 57 -16.70 30.70 -7.53
N LEU A 58 -15.62 30.06 -7.99
CA LEU A 58 -14.28 30.14 -7.38
C LEU A 58 -13.46 31.35 -7.89
N GLY A 59 -13.97 32.09 -8.87
CA GLY A 59 -13.28 33.25 -9.46
C GLY A 59 -12.08 32.89 -10.33
N VAL A 60 -11.99 31.67 -10.84
CA VAL A 60 -10.88 31.19 -11.66
C VAL A 60 -11.13 31.55 -13.13
N GLN A 61 -10.25 32.31 -13.76
CA GLN A 61 -10.46 32.77 -15.15
C GLN A 61 -10.34 31.66 -16.21
N VAL A 62 -9.52 30.63 -15.97
CA VAL A 62 -9.22 29.58 -16.95
C VAL A 62 -9.69 28.23 -16.41
N PRO A 63 -10.67 27.55 -17.06
CA PRO A 63 -11.17 26.24 -16.62
C PRO A 63 -10.09 25.15 -16.52
N ALA A 64 -9.06 25.22 -17.36
CA ALA A 64 -7.92 24.33 -17.29
C ALA A 64 -7.17 24.42 -15.94
N ASN A 65 -7.03 25.63 -15.37
CA ASN A 65 -6.34 25.80 -14.09
C ASN A 65 -7.12 25.15 -12.95
N LEU A 66 -8.45 25.22 -12.99
CA LEU A 66 -9.29 24.54 -12.01
C LEU A 66 -9.18 23.02 -12.14
N LEU A 67 -9.11 22.50 -13.38
CA LEU A 67 -8.88 21.08 -13.62
C LEU A 67 -7.54 20.61 -13.06
N PHE A 68 -6.47 21.40 -13.28
CA PHE A 68 -5.16 21.11 -12.73
C PHE A 68 -5.16 21.15 -11.20
N ALA A 69 -5.78 22.17 -10.59
CA ALA A 69 -5.89 22.26 -9.14
C ALA A 69 -6.63 21.04 -8.56
N LEU A 70 -7.77 20.67 -9.15
CA LEU A 70 -8.54 19.49 -8.75
C LEU A 70 -7.73 18.20 -8.91
N ALA A 71 -7.02 18.05 -10.03
CA ALA A 71 -6.16 16.90 -10.29
C ALA A 71 -5.03 16.81 -9.26
N ILE A 72 -4.35 17.92 -8.93
CA ILE A 72 -3.30 17.97 -7.91
C ILE A 72 -3.87 17.62 -6.54
N THR A 73 -5.03 18.18 -6.15
CA THR A 73 -5.68 17.86 -4.88
C THR A 73 -6.07 16.39 -4.80
N LEU A 74 -6.61 15.83 -5.89
CA LEU A 74 -6.96 14.41 -5.98
C LEU A 74 -5.70 13.53 -5.87
N LEU A 75 -4.63 13.88 -6.60
CA LEU A 75 -3.36 13.16 -6.57
C LEU A 75 -2.72 13.21 -5.17
N LEU A 76 -2.81 14.36 -4.50
CA LEU A 76 -2.37 14.53 -3.12
C LEU A 76 -3.18 13.62 -2.19
N GLY A 77 -4.51 13.58 -2.34
CA GLY A 77 -5.38 12.69 -1.56
C GLY A 77 -5.03 11.22 -1.75
N VAL A 78 -4.80 10.78 -3.00
CA VAL A 78 -4.36 9.41 -3.32
C VAL A 78 -2.98 9.12 -2.72
N SER A 79 -2.05 10.06 -2.80
CA SER A 79 -0.72 9.94 -2.20
C SER A 79 -0.78 9.79 -0.68
N LEU A 80 -1.58 10.61 -0.01
CA LEU A 80 -1.80 10.51 1.44
C LEU A 80 -2.46 9.19 1.82
N HIS A 81 -3.46 8.74 1.06
CA HIS A 81 -4.09 7.45 1.27
C HIS A 81 -3.08 6.31 1.14
N LEU A 82 -2.25 6.33 0.09
CA LEU A 82 -1.22 5.33 -0.12
C LEU A 82 -0.17 5.37 1.00
N SER A 83 0.22 6.57 1.45
CA SER A 83 1.17 6.73 2.56
C SER A 83 0.62 6.20 3.87
N TRP A 84 -0.67 6.42 4.16
CA TRP A 84 -1.33 5.86 5.34
C TRP A 84 -1.30 4.33 5.31
N GLU A 85 -1.64 3.74 4.17
CA GLU A 85 -1.63 2.29 4.03
C GLU A 85 -0.24 1.68 4.09
N LEU A 86 0.74 2.36 3.52
CA LEU A 86 2.13 1.95 3.60
C LEU A 86 2.59 1.94 5.07
N SER A 87 2.27 3.00 5.82
CA SER A 87 2.58 3.06 7.26
C SER A 87 1.93 1.90 8.03
N GLN A 88 0.66 1.60 7.77
CA GLN A 88 -0.03 0.48 8.41
C GLN A 88 0.59 -0.87 8.04
N ALA A 89 1.01 -1.04 6.78
CA ALA A 89 1.67 -2.26 6.35
C ALA A 89 3.06 -2.42 6.98
N GLU A 90 3.81 -1.32 7.13
CA GLU A 90 5.10 -1.31 7.82
C GLU A 90 4.97 -1.69 9.31
N ASP A 91 3.95 -1.15 10.00
CA ASP A 91 3.66 -1.49 11.39
C ASP A 91 3.34 -2.99 11.57
N GLU A 92 2.53 -3.56 10.67
CA GLU A 92 2.19 -4.98 10.71
C GLU A 92 3.41 -5.88 10.44
N ILE A 93 4.24 -5.53 9.45
CA ILE A 93 5.49 -6.25 9.16
C ILE A 93 6.41 -6.23 10.39
N ARG A 94 6.54 -5.07 11.03
CA ARG A 94 7.34 -4.93 12.25
C ARG A 94 6.81 -5.82 13.37
N ARG A 95 5.51 -5.82 13.60
CA ARG A 95 4.87 -6.66 14.62
C ARG A 95 5.12 -8.15 14.37
N VAL A 96 4.93 -8.61 13.13
CA VAL A 96 5.19 -10.02 12.76
C VAL A 96 6.66 -10.38 12.95
N ALA A 97 7.59 -9.47 12.64
CA ALA A 97 9.02 -9.70 12.86
C ALA A 97 9.35 -9.80 14.36
N GLU A 98 8.75 -8.95 15.19
CA GLU A 98 8.91 -8.98 16.65
C GLU A 98 8.35 -10.29 17.25
N GLU A 99 7.14 -10.70 16.82
CA GLU A 99 6.53 -11.98 17.24
C GLU A 99 7.39 -13.19 16.80
N ALA A 100 7.95 -13.16 15.60
CA ALA A 100 8.86 -14.20 15.12
C ALA A 100 10.17 -14.26 15.94
N ALA A 101 10.74 -13.11 16.30
CA ALA A 101 11.95 -13.04 17.12
C ALA A 101 11.72 -13.58 18.54
N LEU A 102 10.59 -13.21 19.16
CA LEU A 102 10.20 -13.72 20.48
C LEU A 102 9.97 -15.24 20.47
N SER A 103 9.24 -15.73 19.46
CA SER A 103 9.00 -17.17 19.30
C SER A 103 10.31 -17.94 19.14
N ARG A 104 11.27 -17.40 18.37
CA ARG A 104 12.59 -18.04 18.22
C ARG A 104 13.40 -18.04 19.51
N ALA A 105 13.36 -16.96 20.28
CA ALA A 105 14.02 -16.90 21.59
C ALA A 105 13.43 -17.89 22.61
N GLU A 106 12.12 -18.14 22.55
CA GLU A 106 11.47 -19.14 23.40
C GLU A 106 11.91 -20.56 23.05
N ILE A 107 12.03 -20.88 21.75
CA ILE A 107 12.58 -22.16 21.27
C ILE A 107 14.01 -22.36 21.79
N ASP A 108 14.89 -21.38 21.59
CA ASP A 108 16.30 -21.47 22.04
C ASP A 108 16.40 -21.67 23.57
N ARG A 109 15.50 -21.03 24.33
CA ARG A 109 15.41 -21.19 25.79
C ARG A 109 14.94 -22.59 26.19
N LEU A 110 13.97 -23.15 25.48
CA LEU A 110 13.48 -24.51 25.72
C LEU A 110 14.56 -25.55 25.42
N ASP A 111 15.26 -25.42 24.28
CA ASP A 111 16.39 -26.29 23.91
C ASP A 111 17.50 -26.24 24.98
N SER A 112 17.83 -25.04 25.47
CA SER A 112 18.82 -24.88 26.54
C SER A 112 18.40 -25.56 27.85
N ARG A 113 17.11 -25.52 28.20
CA ARG A 113 16.57 -26.21 29.38
C ARG A 113 16.61 -27.72 29.23
N ILE A 114 16.27 -28.24 28.05
CA ILE A 114 16.35 -29.67 27.74
C ILE A 114 17.80 -30.15 27.88
N ALA A 115 18.76 -29.43 27.28
CA ALA A 115 20.18 -29.77 27.38
C ALA A 115 20.69 -29.78 28.84
N ALA A 116 20.25 -28.83 29.67
CA ALA A 116 20.60 -28.79 31.09
C ALA A 116 20.02 -29.98 31.88
N LEU A 117 18.76 -30.36 31.62
CA LEU A 117 18.13 -31.52 32.25
C LEU A 117 18.80 -32.84 31.85
N GLU A 118 19.16 -32.99 30.57
CA GLU A 118 19.90 -34.17 30.08
C GLU A 118 21.29 -34.30 30.73
N ALA A 119 21.99 -33.17 30.92
CA ALA A 119 23.28 -33.15 31.61
C ALA A 119 23.14 -33.58 33.08
N GLN A 120 22.09 -33.11 33.76
CA GLN A 120 21.80 -33.48 35.14
C GLN A 120 21.45 -34.97 35.28
N HIS A 121 20.67 -35.52 34.35
CA HIS A 121 20.33 -36.96 34.34
C HIS A 121 21.57 -37.84 34.10
N ARG A 122 22.47 -37.43 33.20
CA ARG A 122 23.77 -38.11 33.01
C ARG A 122 24.64 -38.10 34.26
N GLY A 123 24.68 -36.98 34.99
CA GLY A 123 25.40 -36.86 36.25
C GLY A 123 24.85 -37.81 37.33
N ASN A 124 23.53 -37.85 37.51
CA ASN A 124 22.89 -38.76 38.47
C ASN A 124 23.08 -40.24 38.13
N GLY A 125 23.09 -40.60 36.83
CA GLY A 125 23.33 -41.98 36.40
C GLY A 125 24.74 -42.48 36.71
N ALA A 126 25.75 -41.61 36.61
CA ALA A 126 27.14 -41.95 36.94
C ALA A 126 27.37 -42.15 38.45
N ASP A 127 26.67 -41.39 39.30
CA ASP A 127 26.76 -41.49 40.76
C ASP A 127 26.04 -42.74 41.33
N SER A 128 25.15 -43.35 40.54
CA SER A 128 24.40 -44.56 40.91
C SER A 128 25.10 -45.89 40.54
N ALA A 129 26.30 -45.84 39.96
CA ALA A 129 27.07 -47.03 39.66
C ALA A 129 27.55 -47.69 40.97
N PRO A 130 27.25 -48.97 41.23
CA PRO A 130 27.66 -49.63 42.46
C PRO A 130 29.19 -49.65 42.57
N PRO A 131 29.78 -49.38 43.75
CA PRO A 131 31.21 -49.58 43.95
C PRO A 131 31.53 -51.06 43.70
N ALA A 132 32.47 -51.28 42.76
CA ALA A 132 32.96 -52.60 42.37
C ALA A 132 33.71 -53.32 43.50
#